data_AF-A0A3C1FNX4-F1
#
_entry.id   AF-A0A3C1FNX4-F1
#
_cell.length_a   1.000
_cell.length_b   1.000
_cell.length_c   1.000
_cell.angle_alpha   90.00
_cell.angle_beta   90.00
_cell.angle_gamma   90.00
#
_symmetry.space_group_name_H-M   'P 1'
#
loop_
_entity.id
_entity.type
_entity.pdbx_description
1 polymer ?
#
loop_
_entity_poly.entity_id
_entity_poly.type
_entity_poly.pdbx_seq_one_letter_code
_entity_poly.pdbx_strand_id
1 'polypeptide(L)'
;MSSLELGVVGNCTYGGLIDEDGRVVWACLPRFDSDPVFCALLNGGKDSDIGFYDVELIGKVRSEQEYKENTAILVTRLYDNHDNAIEISDFAPRFTLSGRSFRPTTLIRRIRPLSGTPRIRIRLRPVFDYGATLPTITHGSNHIRYVSSDYTIRVTTNAPVSYVLNETPFVLTTPTSLFLGPDETLQGAVEETAREFQERTENYWRQWVRRLALPLEWQEAVIRAAITLKLCTFEETGAIVAAMTTSIPEAFGTERNWDYRYCWLRDAFFVVRALNSLAEVETMEDYLRYLTNIVSMAENGQLHGHLQPVYGIGLEAELVERIETRLTGYRGHAPVRVGNQAYEHFQYDVYGNAVLAAAQAFFDKRLLAPPGLTDFERLERVGEQAFRLYDQPDAGMWELRTHARVHTSSSLMCWAACDRLAKIAAHLSLPARALYWQERADTIKQTILTRAWSENEQSFVHAFDEDGFDASLLLMGEVNFIAADDPRFIATLNAVEGALKRGPHMFRYVT
;
A
#
# COMPACT_ATOMS: atom_id res chain seq x y z
N MET A 1 20.34 -7.07 -13.62
CA MET A 1 19.08 -6.35 -13.91
C MET A 1 18.30 -6.16 -12.62
N SER A 2 17.63 -5.03 -12.42
CA SER A 2 16.78 -4.79 -11.24
C SER A 2 15.64 -5.81 -11.17
N SER A 3 15.35 -6.35 -9.99
CA SER A 3 14.21 -7.24 -9.74
C SER A 3 13.15 -6.53 -8.90
N LEU A 4 11.91 -7.04 -8.90
CA LEU A 4 10.88 -6.64 -7.92
C LEU A 4 10.85 -7.57 -6.70
N GLU A 5 11.74 -8.56 -6.63
CA GLU A 5 12.07 -9.29 -5.41
C GLU A 5 12.77 -8.34 -4.44
N LEU A 6 11.98 -7.56 -3.69
CA LEU A 6 12.43 -6.52 -2.79
C LEU A 6 11.82 -6.75 -1.40
N GLY A 7 12.65 -6.62 -0.37
CA GLY A 7 12.20 -6.54 1.01
C GLY A 7 11.67 -5.15 1.34
N VAL A 8 10.44 -5.06 1.83
CA VAL A 8 9.86 -3.86 2.41
C VAL A 8 10.22 -3.72 3.90
N VAL A 9 10.61 -2.51 4.30
CA VAL A 9 10.75 -2.08 5.70
C VAL A 9 9.97 -0.79 5.91
N GLY A 10 9.32 -0.63 7.06
CA GLY A 10 8.50 0.55 7.36
C GLY A 10 7.84 0.46 8.73
N ASN A 11 7.11 1.50 9.10
CA ASN A 11 6.45 1.59 10.41
C ASN A 11 5.09 2.30 10.40
N CYS A 12 4.44 2.34 9.23
CA CYS A 12 3.15 3.00 8.99
C CYS A 12 3.21 4.55 8.99
N THR A 13 4.42 5.13 8.96
CA THR A 13 4.67 6.56 8.69
C THR A 13 5.34 6.73 7.31
N TYR A 14 6.25 5.82 6.98
CA TYR A 14 6.93 5.74 5.69
C TYR A 14 7.30 4.27 5.40
N GLY A 15 7.82 4.02 4.19
CA GLY A 15 8.36 2.72 3.80
C GLY A 15 9.57 2.86 2.86
N GLY A 16 10.40 1.82 2.84
CA GLY A 16 11.53 1.69 1.94
C GLY A 16 11.65 0.26 1.40
N LEU A 17 12.20 0.13 0.20
CA LEU A 17 12.41 -1.15 -0.48
C LEU A 17 13.90 -1.43 -0.62
N ILE A 18 14.27 -2.67 -0.29
CA ILE A 18 15.64 -3.15 -0.18
C ILE A 18 15.80 -4.35 -1.10
N ASP A 19 16.82 -4.35 -1.95
CA ASP A 19 17.11 -5.49 -2.83
C ASP A 19 17.80 -6.65 -2.10
N GLU A 20 18.02 -7.76 -2.82
CA GLU A 20 18.67 -8.99 -2.32
C GLU A 20 20.11 -8.79 -1.79
N ASP A 21 20.75 -7.65 -2.09
CA ASP A 21 22.11 -7.31 -1.68
C ASP A 21 22.11 -6.33 -0.49
N GLY A 22 20.95 -5.98 0.05
CA GLY A 22 20.81 -5.07 1.19
C GLY A 22 20.84 -3.59 0.78
N ARG A 23 20.70 -3.28 -0.52
CA ARG A 23 20.66 -1.90 -1.02
C ARG A 23 19.24 -1.35 -0.96
N VAL A 24 19.06 -0.22 -0.27
CA VAL A 24 17.83 0.56 -0.35
C VAL A 24 17.77 1.19 -1.74
N VAL A 25 16.82 0.75 -2.54
CA VAL A 25 16.64 1.19 -3.95
C VAL A 25 15.47 2.16 -4.11
N TRP A 26 14.59 2.23 -3.10
CA TRP A 26 13.41 3.09 -3.10
C TRP A 26 13.05 3.49 -1.68
N ALA A 27 12.84 4.79 -1.43
CA ALA A 27 12.16 5.30 -0.25
C ALA A 27 11.74 6.75 -0.47
N CYS A 28 10.50 7.07 -0.13
CA CYS A 28 9.97 8.43 -0.16
C CYS A 28 9.94 8.98 1.26
N LEU A 29 10.45 10.21 1.46
CA LEU A 29 10.49 10.88 2.75
C LEU A 29 9.88 12.28 2.66
N PRO A 30 9.13 12.74 3.69
CA PRO A 30 8.87 12.03 4.94
C PRO A 30 7.69 11.03 4.89
N ARG A 31 6.85 11.06 3.85
CA ARG A 31 5.69 10.18 3.68
C ARG A 31 5.80 9.32 2.40
N PHE A 32 4.89 8.36 2.24
CA PHE A 32 4.83 7.49 1.05
C PHE A 32 4.74 8.25 -0.28
N ASP A 33 3.97 9.34 -0.33
CA ASP A 33 3.71 10.13 -1.53
C ASP A 33 4.69 11.30 -1.74
N SER A 34 5.72 11.41 -0.90
CA SER A 34 6.72 12.48 -0.95
C SER A 34 7.84 12.22 -1.97
N ASP A 35 8.85 13.09 -2.01
CA ASP A 35 10.01 12.96 -2.89
C ASP A 35 10.79 11.64 -2.63
N PRO A 36 11.11 10.84 -3.66
CA PRO A 36 11.91 9.63 -3.51
C PRO A 36 13.38 9.97 -3.29
N VAL A 37 13.81 10.08 -2.02
CA VAL A 37 15.23 10.32 -1.67
C VAL A 37 16.15 9.19 -2.12
N PHE A 38 15.59 7.97 -2.19
CA PHE A 38 16.17 6.84 -2.89
C PHE A 38 15.26 6.49 -4.06
N CYS A 39 15.80 6.53 -5.27
CA CYS A 39 15.07 6.40 -6.51
C CYS A 39 15.76 5.45 -7.51
N ALA A 40 16.81 4.73 -7.08
CA ALA A 40 17.56 3.81 -7.94
C ALA A 40 16.66 2.78 -8.62
N LEU A 41 15.55 2.35 -7.98
CA LEU A 41 14.56 1.44 -8.59
C LEU A 41 14.04 1.94 -9.96
N LEU A 42 13.85 3.25 -10.11
CA LEU A 42 13.38 3.89 -11.34
C LEU A 42 14.51 4.55 -12.15
N ASN A 43 15.76 4.36 -11.74
CA ASN A 43 16.91 5.06 -12.31
C ASN A 43 18.12 4.13 -12.49
N GLY A 44 17.97 3.05 -13.26
CA GLY A 44 19.06 2.10 -13.55
C GLY A 44 19.24 0.96 -12.55
N GLY A 45 18.49 0.94 -11.44
CA GLY A 45 18.49 -0.17 -10.49
C GLY A 45 19.86 -0.39 -9.84
N LYS A 46 20.39 -1.62 -9.97
CA LYS A 46 21.73 -1.97 -9.46
C LYS A 46 22.84 -1.13 -10.10
N ASP A 47 22.64 -0.68 -11.33
CA ASP A 47 23.62 0.10 -12.10
C ASP A 47 23.52 1.61 -11.82
N SER A 48 22.54 2.05 -11.00
CA SER A 48 22.45 3.45 -10.58
C SER A 48 23.66 3.86 -9.75
N ASP A 49 24.14 5.10 -9.94
CA ASP A 49 25.19 5.71 -9.12
C ASP A 49 24.66 6.80 -8.17
N ILE A 50 23.34 7.00 -8.13
CA ILE A 50 22.64 7.95 -7.26
C ILE A 50 21.33 7.38 -6.69
N GLY A 51 20.79 8.01 -5.65
CA GLY A 51 19.49 7.68 -5.08
C GLY A 51 19.45 6.29 -4.45
N PHE A 52 20.46 5.92 -3.66
CA PHE A 52 20.51 4.64 -2.96
C PHE A 52 21.25 4.69 -1.62
N TYR A 53 21.11 3.62 -0.85
CA TYR A 53 21.85 3.39 0.39
C TYR A 53 22.22 1.91 0.57
N ASP A 54 23.50 1.56 0.56
CA ASP A 54 23.96 0.18 0.73
C ASP A 54 25.18 -0.01 1.63
N VAL A 55 25.40 -1.28 1.96
CA VAL A 55 26.56 -1.80 2.67
C VAL A 55 27.14 -2.92 1.81
N GLU A 56 28.26 -2.65 1.18
CA GLU A 56 28.95 -3.59 0.32
C GLU A 56 29.95 -4.41 1.15
N LEU A 57 29.85 -5.74 1.08
CA LEU A 57 30.93 -6.63 1.50
C LEU A 57 31.94 -6.75 0.35
N ILE A 58 33.19 -6.35 0.59
CA ILE A 58 34.24 -6.41 -0.44
C ILE A 58 34.50 -7.87 -0.80
N GLY A 59 34.38 -8.20 -2.09
CA GLY A 59 34.51 -9.59 -2.56
C GLY A 59 33.26 -10.43 -2.36
N LYS A 60 32.09 -9.83 -2.11
CA LYS A 60 30.81 -10.52 -2.01
C LYS A 60 30.60 -11.47 -3.20
N VAL A 61 30.31 -12.72 -2.89
CA VAL A 61 29.93 -13.75 -3.87
C VAL A 61 28.51 -14.26 -3.67
N ARG A 62 27.91 -14.05 -2.49
CA ARG A 62 26.61 -14.62 -2.13
C ARG A 62 25.86 -13.72 -1.16
N SER A 63 24.55 -13.70 -1.29
CA SER A 63 23.64 -13.08 -0.33
C SER A 63 22.48 -14.01 0.02
N GLU A 64 21.95 -13.84 1.22
CA GLU A 64 20.70 -14.44 1.69
C GLU A 64 19.86 -13.34 2.33
N GLN A 65 18.54 -13.38 2.14
CA GLN A 65 17.64 -12.39 2.72
C GLN A 65 16.40 -13.08 3.28
N GLU A 66 16.02 -12.70 4.50
CA GLU A 66 14.84 -13.20 5.17
C GLU A 66 14.24 -12.12 6.08
N TYR A 67 12.95 -12.23 6.36
CA TYR A 67 12.36 -11.49 7.47
C TYR A 67 12.62 -12.22 8.78
N LYS A 68 12.99 -11.49 9.83
CA LYS A 68 12.95 -12.07 11.17
C LYS A 68 11.52 -12.49 11.48
N GLU A 69 11.36 -13.73 11.92
CA GLU A 69 10.06 -14.39 12.12
C GLU A 69 9.04 -13.49 12.82
N ASN A 70 7.86 -13.36 12.21
CA ASN A 70 6.72 -12.58 12.71
C ASN A 70 7.03 -11.08 12.90
N THR A 71 7.90 -10.50 12.06
CA THR A 71 8.24 -9.07 12.10
C THR A 71 8.35 -8.41 10.71
N ALA A 72 8.44 -7.08 10.71
CA ALA A 72 8.87 -6.28 9.56
C ALA A 72 10.38 -5.95 9.58
N ILE A 73 11.19 -6.73 10.28
CA ILE A 73 12.65 -6.56 10.33
C ILE A 73 13.26 -7.44 9.25
N LEU A 74 13.94 -6.82 8.29
CA LEU A 74 14.62 -7.52 7.20
C LEU A 74 16.05 -7.83 7.60
N VAL A 75 16.49 -9.06 7.37
CA VAL A 75 17.84 -9.52 7.64
C VAL A 75 18.48 -9.93 6.32
N THR A 76 19.57 -9.27 5.95
CA THR A 76 20.37 -9.61 4.77
C THR A 76 21.75 -10.08 5.23
N ARG A 77 22.17 -11.28 4.81
CA ARG A 77 23.49 -11.83 5.09
C ARG A 77 24.32 -11.85 3.82
N LEU A 78 25.52 -11.28 3.87
CA LEU A 78 26.44 -11.24 2.75
C LEU A 78 27.67 -12.10 3.07
N TYR A 79 28.15 -12.85 2.08
CA TYR A 79 29.30 -13.74 2.18
C TYR A 79 30.30 -13.46 1.07
N ASP A 80 31.59 -13.46 1.40
CA ASP A 80 32.68 -13.39 0.44
C ASP A 80 33.26 -14.79 0.15
N ASN A 81 34.29 -14.84 -0.69
CA ASN A 81 35.00 -16.06 -1.08
C ASN A 81 36.09 -16.50 -0.07
N HIS A 82 36.16 -15.86 1.09
CA HIS A 82 37.18 -16.06 2.12
C HIS A 82 36.57 -16.38 3.50
N ASP A 83 35.35 -16.92 3.51
CA ASP A 83 34.55 -17.26 4.71
C ASP A 83 34.29 -16.07 5.65
N ASN A 84 34.41 -14.82 5.15
CA ASN A 84 33.94 -13.66 5.89
C ASN A 84 32.45 -13.45 5.59
N ALA A 85 31.70 -13.15 6.63
CA ALA A 85 30.28 -12.89 6.52
C ALA A 85 29.84 -11.74 7.40
N ILE A 86 28.84 -11.00 6.95
CA ILE A 86 28.16 -9.96 7.71
C ILE A 86 26.65 -10.17 7.70
N GLU A 87 25.99 -9.66 8.73
CA GLU A 87 24.54 -9.53 8.81
C GLU A 87 24.15 -8.05 8.85
N ILE A 88 23.16 -7.69 8.05
CA ILE A 88 22.53 -6.38 8.01
C ILE A 88 21.09 -6.57 8.50
N SER A 89 20.74 -5.97 9.64
CA SER A 89 19.35 -5.88 10.11
C SER A 89 18.80 -4.49 9.77
N ASP A 90 17.84 -4.42 8.87
CA ASP A 90 17.12 -3.21 8.47
C ASP A 90 15.73 -3.17 9.10
N PHE A 91 15.38 -2.07 9.76
CA PHE A 91 14.06 -1.86 10.34
C PHE A 91 13.73 -0.39 10.55
N ALA A 92 12.43 -0.08 10.57
CA ALA A 92 11.93 1.21 11.02
C ALA A 92 11.37 1.07 12.45
N PRO A 93 11.78 1.91 13.42
CA PRO A 93 11.31 1.77 14.80
C PRO A 93 9.79 1.86 14.91
N ARG A 94 9.20 0.92 15.65
CA ARG A 94 7.77 0.91 15.95
C ARG A 94 7.52 0.26 17.31
N PHE A 95 7.13 1.05 18.30
CA PHE A 95 6.79 0.55 19.64
C PHE A 95 6.12 1.66 20.48
N THR A 96 5.65 1.32 21.68
CA THR A 96 5.16 2.34 22.62
C THR A 96 6.33 2.94 23.40
N LEU A 97 6.49 4.26 23.39
CA LEU A 97 7.45 5.01 24.20
C LEU A 97 6.72 6.07 25.02
N SER A 98 6.93 6.06 26.34
CA SER A 98 6.32 7.05 27.25
C SER A 98 4.79 7.17 27.09
N GLY A 99 4.12 6.02 26.89
CA GLY A 99 2.66 5.95 26.74
C GLY A 99 2.12 6.37 25.36
N ARG A 100 2.98 6.64 24.37
CA ARG A 100 2.59 7.04 23.02
C ARG A 100 3.16 6.10 21.98
N SER A 101 2.50 6.00 20.82
CA SER A 101 3.06 5.31 19.66
C SER A 101 4.32 6.05 19.19
N PHE A 102 5.43 5.33 19.09
CA PHE A 102 6.71 5.81 18.60
C PHE A 102 7.00 5.13 17.27
N ARG A 103 6.86 5.91 16.19
CA ARG A 103 7.02 5.49 14.79
C ARG A 103 7.71 6.59 13.96
N PRO A 104 8.96 6.97 14.30
CA PRO A 104 9.66 8.05 13.63
C PRO A 104 9.94 7.70 12.16
N THR A 105 10.12 8.72 11.32
CA THR A 105 10.57 8.56 9.93
C THR A 105 12.06 8.20 9.88
N THR A 106 12.45 7.06 10.45
CA THR A 106 13.85 6.65 10.59
C THR A 106 14.06 5.23 10.13
N LEU A 107 15.05 5.01 9.26
CA LEU A 107 15.59 3.70 8.93
C LEU A 107 16.79 3.43 9.83
N ILE A 108 16.75 2.34 10.58
CA ILE A 108 17.89 1.86 11.36
C ILE A 108 18.48 0.65 10.65
N ARG A 109 19.78 0.74 10.39
CA ARG A 109 20.57 -0.36 9.84
C ARG A 109 21.63 -0.77 10.84
N ARG A 110 21.60 -2.03 11.29
CA ARG A 110 22.63 -2.61 12.18
C ARG A 110 23.45 -3.62 11.39
N ILE A 111 24.75 -3.43 11.32
CA ILE A 111 25.71 -4.23 10.57
C ILE A 111 26.61 -4.98 11.57
N ARG A 112 26.64 -6.30 11.50
CA ARG A 112 27.42 -7.14 12.42
C ARG A 112 28.33 -8.10 11.67
N PRO A 113 29.58 -8.30 12.10
CA PRO A 113 30.39 -9.39 11.59
C PRO A 113 29.82 -10.73 12.11
N LEU A 114 29.69 -11.72 11.23
CA LEU A 114 29.28 -13.09 11.57
C LEU A 114 30.48 -14.03 11.66
N SER A 115 31.43 -13.89 10.75
CA SER A 115 32.65 -14.71 10.70
C SER A 115 33.80 -13.94 10.06
N GLY A 116 35.02 -14.33 10.42
CA GLY A 116 36.25 -13.82 9.82
C GLY A 116 36.55 -12.35 10.15
N THR A 117 37.13 -11.64 9.18
CA THR A 117 37.54 -10.23 9.28
C THR A 117 36.98 -9.44 8.08
N PRO A 118 35.65 -9.32 7.97
CA PRO A 118 34.98 -8.78 6.78
C PRO A 118 35.38 -7.32 6.54
N ARG A 119 35.68 -7.00 5.28
CA ARG A 119 35.88 -5.62 4.83
C ARG A 119 34.61 -5.11 4.19
N ILE A 120 34.09 -3.99 4.70
CA ILE A 120 32.86 -3.38 4.21
C ILE A 120 33.10 -1.98 3.68
N ARG A 121 32.19 -1.54 2.80
CA ARG A 121 32.05 -0.15 2.35
C ARG A 121 30.60 0.27 2.57
N ILE A 122 30.39 1.44 3.16
CA ILE A 122 29.05 2.02 3.33
C ILE A 122 28.92 3.15 2.29
N ARG A 123 27.87 3.10 1.48
CA ARG A 123 27.58 4.14 0.48
C ARG A 123 26.17 4.68 0.69
N LEU A 124 26.05 5.99 0.83
CA LEU A 124 24.79 6.67 1.08
C LEU A 124 24.72 7.88 0.16
N ARG A 125 23.92 7.77 -0.89
CA ARG A 125 23.81 8.78 -1.96
C ARG A 125 22.36 9.18 -2.15
N PRO A 126 21.74 9.85 -1.15
CA PRO A 126 20.40 10.37 -1.30
C PRO A 126 20.40 11.50 -2.34
N VAL A 127 19.29 11.63 -3.03
CA VAL A 127 19.02 12.71 -3.98
C VAL A 127 17.69 13.37 -3.64
N PHE A 128 17.45 14.52 -4.24
CA PHE A 128 16.22 15.28 -4.04
C PHE A 128 15.62 15.67 -5.39
N ASP A 129 14.35 16.08 -5.38
CA ASP A 129 13.61 16.52 -6.57
C ASP A 129 13.65 15.45 -7.67
N TYR A 130 13.19 14.25 -7.31
CA TYR A 130 13.12 13.08 -8.20
C TYR A 130 14.45 12.76 -8.89
N GLY A 131 15.56 12.93 -8.17
CA GLY A 131 16.91 12.65 -8.66
C GLY A 131 17.60 13.83 -9.37
N ALA A 132 16.96 14.99 -9.46
CA ALA A 132 17.52 16.17 -10.12
C ALA A 132 18.57 16.90 -9.27
N THR A 133 18.42 16.86 -7.95
CA THR A 133 19.20 17.70 -7.03
C THR A 133 20.09 16.85 -6.13
N LEU A 134 21.39 17.16 -6.14
CA LEU A 134 22.33 16.62 -5.16
C LEU A 134 22.33 17.48 -3.90
N PRO A 135 22.34 16.88 -2.69
CA PRO A 135 22.36 17.63 -1.45
C PRO A 135 23.68 18.37 -1.21
N THR A 136 23.59 19.45 -0.44
CA THR A 136 24.76 19.98 0.26
C THR A 136 25.07 19.10 1.46
N ILE A 137 26.31 18.61 1.55
CA ILE A 137 26.73 17.71 2.63
C ILE A 137 27.42 18.51 3.75
N THR A 138 26.91 18.36 4.97
CA THR A 138 27.59 18.84 6.20
C THR A 138 27.76 17.67 7.17
N HIS A 139 28.69 17.76 8.11
CA HIS A 139 28.93 16.65 9.05
C HIS A 139 29.43 17.15 10.41
N GLY A 140 29.21 16.32 11.43
CA GLY A 140 29.78 16.48 12.76
C GLY A 140 30.66 15.29 13.13
N SER A 141 30.90 15.08 14.42
CA SER A 141 31.75 14.00 14.93
C SER A 141 31.18 12.60 14.72
N ASN A 142 29.84 12.48 14.63
CA ASN A 142 29.11 11.21 14.60
C ASN A 142 27.93 11.20 13.63
N HIS A 143 27.78 12.23 12.79
CA HIS A 143 26.66 12.36 11.88
C HIS A 143 27.01 13.08 10.59
N ILE A 144 26.25 12.80 9.54
CA ILE A 144 26.30 13.47 8.23
C ILE A 144 24.88 13.97 7.92
N ARG A 145 24.77 15.18 7.40
CA ARG A 145 23.52 15.81 6.97
C ARG A 145 23.57 16.02 5.46
N TYR A 146 22.48 15.67 4.80
CA TYR A 146 22.23 15.89 3.38
C TYR A 146 21.12 16.93 3.28
N VAL A 147 21.50 18.14 2.91
CA VAL A 147 20.67 19.35 2.97
C VAL A 147 20.14 19.68 1.57
N SER A 148 18.82 19.77 1.44
CA SER A 148 18.11 20.35 0.29
C SER A 148 17.32 21.58 0.74
N SER A 149 16.66 22.29 -0.18
CA SER A 149 15.82 23.46 0.14
C SER A 149 14.64 23.10 1.03
N ASP A 150 14.01 21.95 0.78
CA ASP A 150 12.71 21.62 1.35
C ASP A 150 12.83 20.62 2.51
N TYR A 151 13.90 19.82 2.52
CA TYR A 151 14.08 18.75 3.50
C TYR A 151 15.56 18.48 3.77
N THR A 152 15.88 18.15 5.02
CA THR A 152 17.22 17.71 5.43
C THR A 152 17.12 16.33 6.05
N ILE A 153 17.93 15.40 5.55
CA ILE A 153 18.08 14.09 6.18
C ILE A 153 19.44 13.97 6.85
N ARG A 154 19.45 13.28 7.99
CA ARG A 154 20.64 13.04 8.79
C ARG A 154 20.86 11.55 8.92
N VAL A 155 22.11 11.13 8.77
CA VAL A 155 22.59 9.84 9.25
C VAL A 155 23.42 10.03 10.51
N THR A 156 23.05 9.39 11.61
CA THR A 156 23.87 9.32 12.83
C THR A 156 24.45 7.91 12.96
N THR A 157 25.75 7.78 13.20
CA THR A 157 26.44 6.49 13.17
C THR A 157 27.61 6.41 14.15
N ASN A 158 27.97 5.18 14.58
CA ASN A 158 29.23 4.88 15.24
C ASN A 158 30.35 4.42 14.28
N ALA A 159 30.10 4.36 12.97
CA ALA A 159 31.17 4.21 11.98
C ALA A 159 32.00 5.50 11.89
N PRO A 160 33.28 5.42 11.49
CA PRO A 160 34.07 6.61 11.21
C PRO A 160 33.41 7.46 10.12
N VAL A 161 33.01 8.70 10.46
CA VAL A 161 32.31 9.62 9.54
C VAL A 161 33.09 9.82 8.25
N SER A 162 34.42 9.95 8.33
CA SER A 162 35.29 10.07 7.14
C SER A 162 35.26 8.84 6.24
N TYR A 163 34.97 7.65 6.75
CA TYR A 163 34.88 6.44 5.92
C TYR A 163 33.54 6.37 5.21
N VAL A 164 32.45 6.80 5.86
CA VAL A 164 31.13 6.89 5.23
C VAL A 164 31.11 7.98 4.16
N LEU A 165 31.66 9.17 4.44
CA LEU A 165 31.71 10.28 3.48
C LEU A 165 32.53 9.97 2.22
N ASN A 166 33.67 9.30 2.38
CA ASN A 166 34.59 9.00 1.28
C ASN A 166 34.39 7.60 0.70
N GLU A 167 33.36 6.86 1.17
CA GLU A 167 33.10 5.47 0.78
C GLU A 167 34.34 4.56 0.90
N THR A 168 35.13 4.80 1.95
CA THR A 168 36.40 4.10 2.20
C THR A 168 36.13 2.70 2.75
N PRO A 169 36.64 1.63 2.13
CA PRO A 169 36.51 0.28 2.68
C PRO A 169 37.31 0.09 3.96
N PHE A 170 36.67 -0.46 5.00
CA PHE A 170 37.30 -0.71 6.30
C PHE A 170 36.92 -2.09 6.87
N VAL A 171 37.71 -2.56 7.83
CA VAL A 171 37.44 -3.83 8.53
C VAL A 171 36.33 -3.62 9.56
N LEU A 172 35.28 -4.43 9.50
CA LEU A 172 34.21 -4.44 10.49
C LEU A 172 34.61 -5.32 11.68
N THR A 173 35.11 -4.72 12.75
CA THR A 173 35.52 -5.42 13.97
C THR A 173 34.44 -5.46 15.05
N THR A 174 33.55 -4.47 15.06
CA THR A 174 32.45 -4.34 16.03
C THR A 174 31.15 -3.99 15.30
N PRO A 175 29.98 -4.24 15.92
CA PRO A 175 28.71 -3.81 15.37
C PRO A 175 28.69 -2.31 15.03
N THR A 176 28.24 -2.01 13.81
CA THR A 176 28.09 -0.64 13.30
C THR A 176 26.62 -0.39 13.01
N SER A 177 26.08 0.70 13.56
CA SER A 177 24.69 1.10 13.41
C SER A 177 24.58 2.47 12.75
N LEU A 178 23.53 2.65 11.96
CA LEU A 178 23.21 3.89 11.26
C LEU A 178 21.73 4.21 11.45
N PHE A 179 21.44 5.44 11.88
CA PHE A 179 20.09 6.00 11.97
C PHE A 179 19.93 7.04 10.87
N LEU A 180 19.17 6.72 9.82
CA LEU A 180 18.86 7.64 8.74
C LEU A 180 17.43 8.17 8.91
N GLY A 181 17.24 9.48 9.02
CA GLY A 181 15.91 10.08 9.15
C GLY A 181 15.94 11.62 9.15
N PRO A 182 14.93 12.28 9.74
CA PRO A 182 14.93 13.72 9.99
C PRO A 182 16.21 14.22 10.68
N ASP A 183 16.48 15.51 10.56
CA ASP A 183 17.64 16.17 11.18
C ASP A 183 17.49 16.34 12.72
N GLU A 184 17.32 15.23 13.41
CA GLU A 184 17.18 15.14 14.86
C GLU A 184 18.43 14.55 15.50
N THR A 185 18.77 15.00 16.70
CA THR A 185 19.96 14.52 17.42
C THR A 185 19.60 13.28 18.23
N LEU A 186 20.33 12.18 18.01
CA LEU A 186 20.20 10.98 18.82
C LEU A 186 20.75 11.23 20.22
N GLN A 187 19.96 10.86 21.24
CA GLN A 187 20.41 10.84 22.63
C GLN A 187 20.96 9.45 22.96
N GLY A 188 22.17 9.38 23.52
CA GLY A 188 22.81 8.12 23.91
C GLY A 188 23.76 7.52 22.86
N ALA A 189 24.28 6.33 23.15
CA ALA A 189 25.22 5.64 22.29
C ALA A 189 24.49 4.94 21.13
N VAL A 190 24.93 5.22 19.89
CA VAL A 190 24.27 4.77 18.65
C VAL A 190 23.94 3.28 18.65
N GLU A 191 24.92 2.41 18.91
CA GLU A 191 24.71 0.96 18.87
C GLU A 191 23.77 0.46 19.97
N GLU A 192 23.87 1.04 21.18
CA GLU A 192 23.01 0.66 22.30
C GLU A 192 21.55 1.03 22.03
N THR A 193 21.31 2.25 21.55
CA THR A 193 19.96 2.69 21.17
C THR A 193 19.42 1.89 19.99
N ALA A 194 20.26 1.56 19.00
CA ALA A 194 19.83 0.76 17.85
C ALA A 194 19.41 -0.64 18.30
N ARG A 195 20.15 -1.25 19.23
CA ARG A 195 19.80 -2.55 19.81
C ARG A 195 18.47 -2.49 20.56
N GLU A 196 18.31 -1.53 21.46
CA GLU A 196 17.07 -1.35 22.21
C GLU A 196 15.87 -1.17 21.26
N PHE A 197 16.02 -0.31 20.25
CA PHE A 197 14.95 -0.05 19.29
C PHE A 197 14.61 -1.28 18.45
N GLN A 198 15.60 -2.09 18.09
CA GLN A 198 15.36 -3.36 17.40
C GLN A 198 14.55 -4.32 18.28
N GLU A 199 14.95 -4.52 19.53
CA GLU A 199 14.28 -5.42 20.49
C GLU A 199 12.83 -5.00 20.74
N ARG A 200 12.59 -3.69 20.91
CA ARG A 200 11.25 -3.15 21.12
C ARG A 200 10.38 -3.25 19.87
N THR A 201 10.95 -3.03 18.69
CA THR A 201 10.25 -3.18 17.40
C THR A 201 9.91 -4.64 17.12
N GLU A 202 10.82 -5.56 17.42
CA GLU A 202 10.56 -7.00 17.35
C GLU A 202 9.41 -7.41 18.29
N ASN A 203 9.44 -6.96 19.55
CA ASN A 203 8.36 -7.24 20.48
C ASN A 203 7.03 -6.66 20.00
N TYR A 204 7.01 -5.43 19.46
CA TYR A 204 5.79 -4.84 18.89
C TYR A 204 5.18 -5.76 17.82
N TRP A 205 5.96 -6.15 16.81
CA TRP A 205 5.44 -6.96 15.71
C TRP A 205 5.00 -8.35 16.18
N ARG A 206 5.77 -8.99 17.06
CA ARG A 206 5.39 -10.29 17.63
C ARG A 206 4.10 -10.22 18.43
N GLN A 207 3.90 -9.18 19.24
CA GLN A 207 2.62 -8.98 19.95
C GLN A 207 1.48 -8.64 18.97
N TRP A 208 1.75 -7.90 17.89
CA TRP A 208 0.75 -7.61 16.88
C TRP A 208 0.30 -8.89 16.16
N VAL A 209 1.23 -9.70 15.65
CA VAL A 209 0.95 -11.00 15.00
C VAL A 209 0.24 -11.96 15.94
N ARG A 210 0.66 -12.02 17.22
CA ARG A 210 0.04 -12.89 18.23
C ARG A 210 -1.46 -12.65 18.43
N ARG A 211 -1.97 -11.46 18.11
CA ARG A 211 -3.40 -11.11 18.25
C ARG A 211 -4.23 -11.49 17.02
N LEU A 212 -3.60 -11.92 15.93
CA LEU A 212 -4.30 -12.26 14.69
C LEU A 212 -5.01 -13.61 14.80
N ALA A 213 -6.21 -13.69 14.23
CA ALA A 213 -6.96 -14.92 14.02
C ALA A 213 -6.47 -15.60 12.75
N LEU A 214 -5.38 -16.38 12.86
CA LEU A 214 -4.76 -17.06 11.72
C LEU A 214 -5.50 -18.36 11.35
N PRO A 215 -5.59 -18.70 10.06
CA PRO A 215 -6.05 -20.02 9.63
C PRO A 215 -5.06 -21.12 10.04
N LEU A 216 -5.50 -22.39 9.99
CA LEU A 216 -4.62 -23.53 10.27
C LEU A 216 -3.54 -23.70 9.19
N GLU A 217 -3.91 -23.49 7.93
CA GLU A 217 -3.04 -23.66 6.77
C GLU A 217 -2.43 -22.31 6.33
N TRP A 218 -1.24 -22.36 5.73
CA TRP A 218 -0.53 -21.21 5.13
C TRP A 218 -0.23 -20.02 6.07
N GLN A 219 -0.04 -20.27 7.37
CA GLN A 219 0.20 -19.21 8.36
C GLN A 219 1.35 -18.28 7.99
N GLU A 220 2.47 -18.81 7.49
CA GLU A 220 3.63 -18.00 7.09
C GLU A 220 3.25 -16.98 6.01
N ALA A 221 2.52 -17.41 4.98
CA ALA A 221 2.07 -16.54 3.90
C ALA A 221 1.05 -15.50 4.40
N VAL A 222 0.11 -15.91 5.24
CA VAL A 222 -0.91 -15.01 5.82
C VAL A 222 -0.28 -13.95 6.72
N ILE A 223 0.64 -14.33 7.60
CA ILE A 223 1.36 -13.39 8.48
C ILE A 223 2.17 -12.40 7.63
N ARG A 224 2.90 -12.90 6.64
CA ARG A 224 3.72 -12.04 5.77
C ARG A 224 2.86 -11.06 4.98
N ALA A 225 1.72 -11.50 4.44
CA ALA A 225 0.76 -10.63 3.77
C ALA A 225 0.17 -9.60 4.74
N ALA A 226 -0.27 -10.01 5.93
CA ALA A 226 -0.87 -9.15 6.94
C ALA A 226 0.07 -8.02 7.39
N ILE A 227 1.34 -8.34 7.70
CA ILE A 227 2.34 -7.32 8.06
C ILE A 227 2.55 -6.37 6.88
N THR A 228 2.62 -6.87 5.64
CA THR A 228 2.83 -6.03 4.45
C THR A 228 1.65 -5.08 4.21
N LEU A 229 0.42 -5.56 4.34
CA LEU A 229 -0.79 -4.73 4.31
C LEU A 229 -0.79 -3.69 5.43
N LYS A 230 -0.38 -4.07 6.65
CA LYS A 230 -0.22 -3.13 7.76
C LYS A 230 0.83 -2.05 7.43
N LEU A 231 1.94 -2.39 6.79
CA LEU A 231 2.95 -1.41 6.39
C LEU A 231 2.45 -0.41 5.35
N CYS A 232 1.45 -0.76 4.53
CA CYS A 232 0.81 0.16 3.58
C CYS A 232 -0.15 1.16 4.24
N THR A 233 -0.41 1.06 5.54
CA THR A 233 -1.27 2.02 6.23
C THR A 233 -0.46 3.25 6.62
N PHE A 234 -0.99 4.44 6.33
CA PHE A 234 -0.47 5.70 6.82
C PHE A 234 -1.27 6.11 8.06
N GLU A 235 -0.84 5.62 9.22
CA GLU A 235 -1.62 5.71 10.47
C GLU A 235 -1.73 7.15 11.04
N GLU A 236 -1.08 8.15 10.44
CA GLU A 236 -1.33 9.55 10.81
C GLU A 236 -2.75 9.98 10.42
N THR A 237 -3.21 9.61 9.23
CA THR A 237 -4.53 9.97 8.72
C THR A 237 -5.49 8.78 8.67
N GLY A 238 -4.97 7.56 8.55
CA GLY A 238 -5.72 6.34 8.30
C GLY A 238 -5.83 5.96 6.82
N ALA A 239 -5.21 6.72 5.92
CA ALA A 239 -5.12 6.37 4.51
C ALA A 239 -4.35 5.05 4.31
N ILE A 240 -4.66 4.31 3.25
CA ILE A 240 -3.97 3.07 2.89
C ILE A 240 -3.46 3.22 1.46
N VAL A 241 -2.15 3.17 1.26
CA VAL A 241 -1.58 3.30 -0.09
C VAL A 241 -1.82 2.02 -0.89
N ALA A 242 -2.13 2.15 -2.18
CA ALA A 242 -2.28 1.00 -3.05
C ALA A 242 -0.94 0.27 -3.26
N ALA A 243 0.17 1.01 -3.40
CA ALA A 243 1.52 0.49 -3.31
C ALA A 243 2.51 1.56 -2.84
N MET A 244 3.67 1.15 -2.33
CA MET A 244 4.73 2.10 -1.91
C MET A 244 5.58 2.63 -3.07
N THR A 245 5.19 2.37 -4.32
CA THR A 245 5.98 2.70 -5.51
C THR A 245 5.17 3.50 -6.51
N THR A 246 5.88 4.20 -7.39
CA THR A 246 5.30 4.80 -8.59
C THR A 246 5.92 4.17 -9.82
N SER A 247 5.16 4.16 -10.92
CA SER A 247 5.65 3.98 -12.28
C SER A 247 6.35 2.65 -12.55
N ILE A 248 5.99 1.63 -11.77
CA ILE A 248 6.27 0.24 -12.14
C ILE A 248 5.27 -0.16 -13.23
N PRO A 249 5.71 -0.66 -14.40
CA PRO A 249 4.81 -0.94 -15.52
C PRO A 249 3.79 -2.04 -15.22
N GLU A 250 2.51 -1.79 -15.52
CA GLU A 250 1.48 -2.83 -15.47
C GLU A 250 1.74 -3.95 -16.50
N ALA A 251 2.30 -3.56 -17.66
CA ALA A 251 2.67 -4.48 -18.73
C ALA A 251 3.94 -4.01 -19.43
N PHE A 252 4.83 -4.97 -19.73
CA PHE A 252 6.08 -4.70 -20.41
C PHE A 252 5.87 -4.05 -21.78
N GLY A 253 6.64 -3.00 -22.06
CA GLY A 253 6.60 -2.28 -23.35
C GLY A 253 5.38 -1.38 -23.54
N THR A 254 4.62 -1.11 -22.47
CA THR A 254 3.49 -0.17 -22.49
C THR A 254 3.82 1.11 -21.73
N GLU A 255 3.02 2.15 -21.91
CA GLU A 255 3.10 3.41 -21.13
C GLU A 255 2.22 3.39 -19.87
N ARG A 256 1.74 2.21 -19.46
CA ARG A 256 0.85 2.01 -18.32
C ARG A 256 1.64 1.96 -17.01
N ASN A 257 2.22 3.11 -16.66
CA ASN A 257 3.08 3.30 -15.51
C ASN A 257 2.42 4.35 -14.60
N TRP A 258 1.81 3.94 -13.49
CA TRP A 258 1.01 4.83 -12.64
C TRP A 258 1.65 5.05 -11.27
N ASP A 259 1.34 6.19 -10.65
CA ASP A 259 1.71 6.44 -9.26
C ASP A 259 0.68 5.80 -8.33
N TYR A 260 1.11 4.78 -7.58
CA TYR A 260 0.25 3.99 -6.67
C TYR A 260 0.41 4.41 -5.20
N ARG A 261 1.15 5.48 -4.91
CA ARG A 261 1.46 5.95 -3.54
C ARG A 261 0.30 6.68 -2.86
N TYR A 262 -0.89 6.60 -3.44
CA TYR A 262 -2.12 7.27 -3.02
C TYR A 262 -3.16 6.26 -2.51
N CYS A 263 -4.25 6.77 -1.94
CA CYS A 263 -5.31 5.97 -1.35
C CYS A 263 -6.49 5.82 -2.31
N TRP A 264 -6.61 4.67 -2.96
CA TRP A 264 -7.85 4.28 -3.64
C TRP A 264 -8.86 3.77 -2.63
N LEU A 265 -10.10 4.26 -2.69
CA LEU A 265 -11.16 3.82 -1.78
C LEU A 265 -11.46 2.32 -1.93
N ARG A 266 -11.34 1.80 -3.16
CA ARG A 266 -11.49 0.39 -3.50
C ARG A 266 -10.40 -0.47 -2.84
N ASP A 267 -9.15 -0.14 -3.08
CA ASP A 267 -8.00 -0.88 -2.58
C ASP A 267 -7.99 -0.89 -1.04
N ALA A 268 -8.24 0.27 -0.42
CA ALA A 268 -8.33 0.39 1.02
C ALA A 268 -9.46 -0.47 1.62
N PHE A 269 -10.62 -0.57 0.95
CA PHE A 269 -11.69 -1.49 1.35
C PHE A 269 -11.21 -2.95 1.40
N PHE A 270 -10.52 -3.44 0.36
CA PHE A 270 -10.02 -4.82 0.35
C PHE A 270 -8.95 -5.06 1.42
N VAL A 271 -8.09 -4.08 1.70
CA VAL A 271 -7.11 -4.16 2.80
C VAL A 271 -7.79 -4.25 4.15
N VAL A 272 -8.76 -3.37 4.43
CA VAL A 272 -9.55 -3.39 5.67
C VAL A 272 -10.26 -4.72 5.83
N ARG A 273 -10.91 -5.22 4.77
CA ARG A 273 -11.58 -6.52 4.77
C ARG A 273 -10.62 -7.67 5.09
N ALA A 274 -9.45 -7.70 4.44
CA ALA A 274 -8.44 -8.74 4.65
C ALA A 274 -7.92 -8.74 6.10
N LEU A 275 -7.56 -7.58 6.65
CA LEU A 275 -7.06 -7.45 8.02
C LEU A 275 -8.14 -7.74 9.07
N ASN A 276 -9.37 -7.29 8.83
CA ASN A 276 -10.52 -7.60 9.70
C ASN A 276 -10.81 -9.10 9.77
N SER A 277 -10.61 -9.84 8.67
CA SER A 277 -10.76 -11.31 8.64
C SER A 277 -9.77 -12.02 9.57
N LEU A 278 -8.64 -11.37 9.85
CA LEU A 278 -7.61 -11.80 10.80
C LEU A 278 -7.79 -11.18 12.19
N ALA A 279 -8.97 -10.61 12.49
CA ALA A 279 -9.29 -9.95 13.75
C ALA A 279 -8.47 -8.68 14.07
N GLU A 280 -7.77 -8.07 13.10
CA GLU A 280 -7.13 -6.77 13.26
C GLU A 280 -8.13 -5.66 12.94
N VAL A 281 -8.58 -4.94 13.97
CA VAL A 281 -9.66 -3.92 13.85
C VAL A 281 -9.17 -2.49 13.86
N GLU A 282 -7.95 -2.24 14.36
CA GLU A 282 -7.39 -0.90 14.51
C GLU A 282 -7.24 -0.20 13.15
N THR A 283 -6.82 -0.95 12.11
CA THR A 283 -6.71 -0.41 10.75
C THR A 283 -8.07 0.02 10.18
N MET A 284 -9.15 -0.68 10.55
CA MET A 284 -10.51 -0.28 10.15
C MET A 284 -10.91 1.04 10.84
N GLU A 285 -10.71 1.19 12.15
CA GLU A 285 -11.05 2.43 12.87
C GLU A 285 -10.32 3.64 12.28
N ASP A 286 -9.02 3.48 11.98
CA ASP A 286 -8.21 4.52 11.37
C ASP A 286 -8.69 4.88 9.96
N TYR A 287 -8.96 3.87 9.11
CA TYR A 287 -9.47 4.11 7.76
C TYR A 287 -10.85 4.77 7.77
N LEU A 288 -11.74 4.41 8.70
CA LEU A 288 -13.06 5.04 8.81
C LEU A 288 -12.98 6.51 9.19
N ARG A 289 -11.99 6.89 10.00
CA ARG A 289 -11.69 8.31 10.26
C ARG A 289 -11.26 9.03 8.98
N TYR A 290 -10.39 8.42 8.17
CA TYR A 290 -9.99 8.98 6.87
C TYR A 290 -11.20 9.14 5.92
N LEU A 291 -11.99 8.07 5.74
CA LEU A 291 -13.17 8.04 4.89
C LEU A 291 -14.23 9.06 5.33
N THR A 292 -14.47 9.20 6.62
CA THR A 292 -15.44 10.17 7.16
C THR A 292 -15.07 11.61 6.80
N ASN A 293 -13.77 11.94 6.78
CA ASN A 293 -13.31 13.26 6.33
C ASN A 293 -13.58 13.46 4.83
N ILE A 294 -13.32 12.46 3.98
CA ILE A 294 -13.63 12.52 2.55
C ILE A 294 -15.12 12.74 2.30
N VAL A 295 -15.98 11.98 2.98
CA VAL A 295 -17.44 12.13 2.86
C VAL A 295 -17.87 13.55 3.30
N SER A 296 -17.30 14.06 4.39
CA SER A 296 -17.55 15.44 4.85
C SER A 296 -17.11 16.49 3.81
N MET A 297 -15.97 16.30 3.13
CA MET A 297 -15.51 17.19 2.06
C MET A 297 -16.50 17.22 0.89
N ALA A 298 -17.05 16.06 0.50
CA ALA A 298 -18.08 15.98 -0.53
C ALA A 298 -19.36 16.72 -0.13
N GLU A 299 -19.81 16.57 1.11
CA GLU A 299 -21.00 17.23 1.66
C GLU A 299 -20.88 18.76 1.69
N ASN A 300 -19.69 19.28 1.99
CA ASN A 300 -19.42 20.72 2.03
C ASN A 300 -19.15 21.33 0.64
N GLY A 301 -19.33 20.55 -0.44
CA GLY A 301 -19.16 21.01 -1.82
C GLY A 301 -17.71 21.12 -2.30
N GLN A 302 -16.73 20.72 -1.48
CA GLN A 302 -15.31 20.79 -1.84
C GLN A 302 -14.92 19.78 -2.95
N LEU A 303 -15.72 18.72 -3.12
CA LEU A 303 -15.54 17.70 -4.17
C LEU A 303 -16.61 17.78 -5.27
N HIS A 304 -17.28 18.93 -5.41
CA HIS A 304 -18.33 19.14 -6.41
C HIS A 304 -19.46 18.09 -6.40
N GLY A 305 -19.73 17.48 -5.25
CA GLY A 305 -20.81 16.49 -5.06
C GLY A 305 -20.49 15.07 -5.54
N HIS A 306 -19.23 14.74 -5.84
CA HIS A 306 -18.79 13.41 -6.25
C HIS A 306 -17.66 12.88 -5.35
N LEU A 307 -17.63 11.56 -5.13
CA LEU A 307 -16.49 10.88 -4.50
C LEU A 307 -15.53 10.44 -5.58
N GLN A 308 -14.28 10.91 -5.51
CA GLN A 308 -13.23 10.51 -6.43
C GLN A 308 -12.78 9.07 -6.12
N PRO A 309 -12.19 8.36 -7.10
CA PRO A 309 -11.63 7.02 -6.87
C PRO A 309 -10.44 7.03 -5.91
N VAL A 310 -9.62 8.08 -5.99
CA VAL A 310 -8.32 8.19 -5.35
C VAL A 310 -8.12 9.56 -4.72
N TYR A 311 -7.41 9.56 -3.60
CA TYR A 311 -7.04 10.74 -2.81
C TYR A 311 -5.60 10.63 -2.32
N GLY A 312 -4.97 11.79 -2.08
CA GLY A 312 -3.70 11.87 -1.38
C GLY A 312 -3.81 11.37 0.06
N ILE A 313 -2.73 10.83 0.60
CA ILE A 313 -2.74 10.26 1.96
C ILE A 313 -3.00 11.30 3.05
N GLY A 314 -2.85 12.60 2.73
CA GLY A 314 -3.19 13.75 3.54
C GLY A 314 -4.56 14.38 3.22
N LEU A 315 -5.44 13.67 2.50
CA LEU A 315 -6.75 14.15 1.99
C LEU A 315 -6.65 15.11 0.80
N GLU A 316 -5.49 15.19 0.13
CA GLU A 316 -5.34 15.98 -1.09
C GLU A 316 -6.30 15.45 -2.18
N ALA A 317 -7.22 16.28 -2.66
CA ALA A 317 -8.20 15.91 -3.68
C ALA A 317 -7.64 16.04 -5.11
N GLU A 318 -6.72 16.97 -5.33
CA GLU A 318 -6.10 17.17 -6.64
C GLU A 318 -4.77 16.41 -6.71
N LEU A 319 -4.69 15.43 -7.59
CA LEU A 319 -3.50 14.60 -7.82
C LEU A 319 -2.96 14.82 -9.22
N VAL A 320 -2.72 16.09 -9.57
CA VAL A 320 -2.31 16.52 -10.93
C VAL A 320 -1.15 15.66 -11.43
N GLU A 321 -1.42 14.91 -12.49
CA GLU A 321 -0.45 14.01 -13.09
C GLU A 321 0.58 14.80 -13.90
N ARG A 322 1.85 14.51 -13.70
CA ARG A 322 2.96 15.04 -14.50
C ARG A 322 3.93 13.93 -14.88
N ILE A 323 4.59 14.08 -16.03
CA ILE A 323 5.68 13.21 -16.44
C ILE A 323 6.98 13.72 -15.81
N GLU A 324 7.65 12.87 -15.06
CA GLU A 324 8.99 13.09 -14.57
C GLU A 324 10.00 12.60 -15.61
N THR A 325 10.83 13.51 -16.11
CA THR A 325 11.78 13.23 -17.21
C THR A 325 13.20 12.94 -16.71
N ARG A 326 13.47 13.19 -15.43
CA ARG A 326 14.79 12.98 -14.81
C ARG A 326 15.05 11.52 -14.46
N LEU A 327 14.00 10.74 -14.25
CA LEU A 327 14.08 9.31 -13.96
C LEU A 327 13.88 8.52 -15.26
N THR A 328 14.74 7.53 -15.49
CA THR A 328 14.67 6.69 -16.71
C THR A 328 13.47 5.74 -16.74
N GLY A 329 12.85 5.50 -15.57
CA GLY A 329 11.83 4.49 -15.37
C GLY A 329 12.39 3.12 -15.00
N TYR A 330 11.52 2.27 -14.44
CA TYR A 330 11.90 0.91 -14.03
C TYR A 330 12.41 0.13 -15.25
N ARG A 331 13.67 -0.33 -15.20
CA ARG A 331 14.35 -1.00 -16.34
C ARG A 331 14.32 -0.18 -17.65
N GLY A 332 14.26 1.15 -17.56
CA GLY A 332 14.19 2.05 -18.72
C GLY A 332 12.80 2.20 -19.33
N HIS A 333 11.75 1.69 -18.67
CA HIS A 333 10.36 1.89 -19.11
C HIS A 333 9.85 3.26 -18.67
N ALA A 334 9.91 4.21 -19.60
CA ALA A 334 9.23 5.50 -19.51
C ALA A 334 7.74 5.37 -19.91
N PRO A 335 6.87 6.33 -19.55
CA PRO A 335 7.15 7.50 -18.71
C PRO A 335 7.17 7.15 -17.21
N VAL A 336 7.86 7.98 -16.43
CA VAL A 336 7.65 8.05 -14.97
C VAL A 336 6.59 9.11 -14.71
N ARG A 337 5.54 8.75 -13.96
CA ARG A 337 4.44 9.62 -13.60
C ARG A 337 4.46 9.94 -12.10
N VAL A 338 4.12 11.17 -11.79
CA VAL A 338 3.91 11.67 -10.43
C VAL A 338 2.52 12.28 -10.38
N GLY A 339 1.75 11.98 -9.34
CA GLY A 339 0.31 12.20 -9.38
C GLY A 339 -0.40 11.09 -10.17
N ASN A 340 -1.72 11.16 -10.25
CA ASN A 340 -2.49 10.13 -10.94
C ASN A 340 -3.80 10.70 -11.44
N GLN A 341 -4.00 10.72 -12.76
CA GLN A 341 -5.19 11.29 -13.40
C GLN A 341 -6.51 10.65 -12.94
N ALA A 342 -6.50 9.46 -12.33
CA ALA A 342 -7.70 8.80 -11.86
C ALA A 342 -8.55 9.63 -10.88
N TYR A 343 -7.98 10.66 -10.23
CA TYR A 343 -8.76 11.57 -9.38
C TYR A 343 -9.86 12.33 -10.15
N GLU A 344 -9.70 12.51 -11.47
CA GLU A 344 -10.67 13.17 -12.35
C GLU A 344 -11.78 12.23 -12.84
N HIS A 345 -11.61 10.91 -12.69
CA HIS A 345 -12.52 9.92 -13.25
C HIS A 345 -13.79 9.78 -12.40
N PHE A 346 -14.93 9.62 -13.08
CA PHE A 346 -16.13 9.12 -12.44
C PHE A 346 -16.07 7.60 -12.37
N GLN A 347 -15.97 7.05 -11.15
CA GLN A 347 -16.17 5.63 -10.87
C GLN A 347 -17.25 5.52 -9.79
N TYR A 348 -18.31 4.75 -10.06
CA TYR A 348 -19.47 4.68 -9.17
C TYR A 348 -19.38 3.51 -8.18
N ASP A 349 -18.44 2.58 -8.38
CA ASP A 349 -18.12 1.53 -7.41
C ASP A 349 -17.62 2.10 -6.06
N VAL A 350 -17.01 3.29 -6.07
CA VAL A 350 -16.48 4.00 -4.90
C VAL A 350 -17.51 4.21 -3.79
N TYR A 351 -18.77 4.44 -4.15
CA TYR A 351 -19.87 4.60 -3.18
C TYR A 351 -20.15 3.26 -2.48
N GLY A 352 -20.09 2.16 -3.24
CA GLY A 352 -20.09 0.79 -2.71
C GLY A 352 -18.94 0.55 -1.75
N ASN A 353 -17.72 0.80 -2.20
CA ASN A 353 -16.50 0.60 -1.41
C ASN A 353 -16.55 1.38 -0.07
N ALA A 354 -17.03 2.63 -0.10
CA ALA A 354 -17.20 3.45 1.10
C ALA A 354 -18.19 2.83 2.10
N VAL A 355 -19.39 2.45 1.66
CA VAL A 355 -20.40 1.85 2.54
C VAL A 355 -19.95 0.49 3.06
N LEU A 356 -19.36 -0.36 2.20
CA LEU A 356 -18.91 -1.70 2.61
C LEU A 356 -17.78 -1.64 3.63
N ALA A 357 -16.83 -0.72 3.48
CA ALA A 357 -15.75 -0.54 4.45
C ALA A 357 -16.29 -0.14 5.83
N ALA A 358 -17.35 0.68 5.88
CA ALA A 358 -17.98 1.10 7.13
C ALA A 358 -18.98 0.09 7.71
N ALA A 359 -19.56 -0.76 6.88
CA ALA A 359 -20.68 -1.62 7.29
C ALA A 359 -20.33 -2.52 8.47
N GLN A 360 -19.15 -3.14 8.47
CA GLN A 360 -18.73 -4.04 9.55
C GLN A 360 -18.63 -3.32 10.90
N ALA A 361 -18.26 -2.03 10.91
CA ALA A 361 -18.07 -1.28 12.15
C ALA A 361 -19.36 -1.12 12.97
N PHE A 362 -20.54 -1.15 12.33
CA PHE A 362 -21.83 -1.12 13.04
C PHE A 362 -22.11 -2.40 13.84
N PHE A 363 -21.48 -3.51 13.48
CA PHE A 363 -21.72 -4.82 14.11
C PHE A 363 -20.58 -5.24 15.03
N ASP A 364 -19.38 -4.66 14.88
CA ASP A 364 -18.20 -5.03 15.64
C ASP A 364 -18.18 -4.37 17.02
N LYS A 365 -18.35 -5.18 18.07
CA LYS A 365 -18.38 -4.71 19.46
C LYS A 365 -17.02 -4.41 20.06
N ARG A 366 -15.92 -4.63 19.32
CA ARG A 366 -14.55 -4.42 19.81
C ARG A 366 -14.07 -2.98 19.63
N LEU A 367 -14.75 -2.19 18.80
CA LEU A 367 -14.37 -0.81 18.50
C LEU A 367 -14.54 0.08 19.74
N LEU A 368 -13.61 1.02 19.90
CA LEU A 368 -13.65 1.96 21.02
C LEU A 368 -14.64 3.10 20.76
N ALA A 369 -14.86 3.43 19.48
CA ALA A 369 -15.84 4.42 19.03
C ALA A 369 -16.72 3.80 17.93
N PRO A 370 -17.70 2.94 18.31
CA PRO A 370 -18.59 2.34 17.33
C PRO A 370 -19.49 3.39 16.67
N PRO A 371 -19.77 3.27 15.36
CA PRO A 371 -20.62 4.21 14.64
C PRO A 371 -22.07 4.13 15.13
N GLY A 372 -22.74 5.29 15.14
CA GLY A 372 -24.11 5.45 15.61
C GLY A 372 -25.08 5.90 14.51
N LEU A 373 -26.22 6.43 14.94
CA LEU A 373 -27.27 6.93 14.04
C LEU A 373 -26.76 8.03 13.09
N THR A 374 -25.98 8.98 13.61
CA THR A 374 -25.42 10.08 12.80
C THR A 374 -24.49 9.57 11.69
N ASP A 375 -23.70 8.53 11.98
CA ASP A 375 -22.81 7.91 10.98
C ASP A 375 -23.62 7.16 9.93
N PHE A 376 -24.68 6.47 10.35
CA PHE A 376 -25.63 5.84 9.44
C PHE A 376 -26.27 6.88 8.49
N GLU A 377 -26.79 7.99 8.99
CA GLU A 377 -27.40 9.08 8.18
C GLU A 377 -26.41 9.72 7.18
N ARG A 378 -25.10 9.69 7.48
CA ARG A 378 -24.05 10.08 6.52
C ARG A 378 -23.88 9.03 5.43
N LEU A 379 -23.80 7.76 5.80
CA LEU A 379 -23.72 6.66 4.82
C LEU A 379 -24.98 6.57 3.95
N GLU A 380 -26.14 6.95 4.46
CA GLU A 380 -27.37 7.04 3.66
C GLU A 380 -27.21 8.00 2.48
N ARG A 381 -26.53 9.13 2.66
CA ARG A 381 -26.26 10.07 1.56
C ARG A 381 -25.34 9.47 0.50
N VAL A 382 -24.34 8.70 0.91
CA VAL A 382 -23.48 7.91 0.01
C VAL A 382 -24.31 6.86 -0.73
N GLY A 383 -25.23 6.19 -0.03
CA GLY A 383 -26.17 5.22 -0.60
C GLY A 383 -27.14 5.81 -1.62
N GLU A 384 -27.61 7.04 -1.42
CA GLU A 384 -28.47 7.71 -2.41
C GLU A 384 -27.70 7.99 -3.71
N GLN A 385 -26.41 8.30 -3.61
CA GLN A 385 -25.55 8.45 -4.78
C GLN A 385 -25.36 7.12 -5.51
N ALA A 386 -25.10 6.04 -4.77
CA ALA A 386 -25.03 4.69 -5.35
C ALA A 386 -26.33 4.32 -6.08
N PHE A 387 -27.49 4.56 -5.47
CA PHE A 387 -28.79 4.27 -6.11
C PHE A 387 -29.11 5.18 -7.29
N ARG A 388 -28.60 6.41 -7.31
CA ARG A 388 -28.80 7.34 -8.43
C ARG A 388 -27.93 7.00 -9.64
N LEU A 389 -26.74 6.43 -9.42
CA LEU A 389 -25.68 6.32 -10.44
C LEU A 389 -25.42 4.87 -10.91
N TYR A 390 -26.04 3.87 -10.30
CA TYR A 390 -25.73 2.45 -10.56
C TYR A 390 -25.87 2.02 -12.03
N ASP A 391 -26.71 2.68 -12.82
CA ASP A 391 -26.97 2.37 -14.23
C ASP A 391 -26.41 3.41 -15.20
N GLN A 392 -25.54 4.29 -14.70
CA GLN A 392 -24.89 5.34 -15.47
C GLN A 392 -23.49 4.92 -15.95
N PRO A 393 -23.02 5.39 -17.12
CA PRO A 393 -21.69 5.06 -17.61
C PRO A 393 -20.58 5.65 -16.72
N ASP A 394 -19.56 4.84 -16.43
CA ASP A 394 -18.39 5.22 -15.61
C ASP A 394 -17.10 4.60 -16.18
N ALA A 395 -15.94 4.90 -15.57
CA ALA A 395 -14.64 4.42 -16.04
C ALA A 395 -14.32 2.95 -15.66
N GLY A 396 -15.20 2.30 -14.89
CA GLY A 396 -15.00 0.98 -14.32
C GLY A 396 -13.83 0.88 -13.32
N MET A 397 -13.69 -0.27 -12.66
CA MET A 397 -12.66 -0.49 -11.64
C MET A 397 -11.22 -0.51 -12.19
N TRP A 398 -11.07 -0.66 -13.51
CA TRP A 398 -9.78 -0.68 -14.20
C TRP A 398 -9.41 0.67 -14.82
N GLU A 399 -10.21 1.72 -14.57
CA GLU A 399 -9.91 3.12 -14.89
C GLU A 399 -9.56 3.35 -16.36
N LEU A 400 -10.38 2.81 -17.27
CA LEU A 400 -10.14 2.89 -18.70
C LEU A 400 -10.28 4.35 -19.18
N ARG A 401 -9.16 5.05 -19.36
CA ARG A 401 -9.10 6.50 -19.67
C ARG A 401 -9.95 6.96 -20.87
N THR A 402 -10.27 6.07 -21.81
CA THR A 402 -10.92 6.42 -23.09
C THR A 402 -12.33 5.86 -23.26
N HIS A 403 -12.83 5.07 -22.31
CA HIS A 403 -14.11 4.36 -22.45
C HIS A 403 -14.93 4.51 -21.18
N ALA A 404 -16.20 4.87 -21.33
CA ALA A 404 -17.18 4.87 -20.25
C ALA A 404 -18.33 3.93 -20.61
N ARG A 405 -18.63 2.98 -19.74
CA ARG A 405 -19.70 1.98 -19.89
C ARG A 405 -20.48 1.84 -18.61
N VAL A 406 -21.67 1.27 -18.68
CA VAL A 406 -22.40 0.87 -17.47
C VAL A 406 -21.80 -0.46 -16.99
N HIS A 407 -20.69 -0.37 -16.26
CA HIS A 407 -19.93 -1.54 -15.83
C HIS A 407 -20.70 -2.36 -14.80
N THR A 408 -20.84 -3.66 -15.06
CA THR A 408 -21.56 -4.59 -14.17
C THR A 408 -20.95 -4.60 -12.77
N SER A 409 -19.61 -4.51 -12.66
CA SER A 409 -18.92 -4.42 -11.37
C SER A 409 -19.25 -3.14 -10.60
N SER A 410 -19.43 -2.01 -11.28
CA SER A 410 -19.81 -0.75 -10.64
C SER A 410 -21.22 -0.83 -10.08
N SER A 411 -22.18 -1.29 -10.90
CA SER A 411 -23.57 -1.51 -10.45
C SER A 411 -23.65 -2.50 -9.30
N LEU A 412 -22.84 -3.57 -9.32
CA LEU A 412 -22.75 -4.56 -8.25
C LEU A 412 -22.30 -3.93 -6.93
N MET A 413 -21.33 -3.03 -6.95
CA MET A 413 -20.87 -2.33 -5.75
C MET A 413 -21.91 -1.31 -5.27
N CYS A 414 -22.64 -0.65 -6.17
CA CYS A 414 -23.78 0.20 -5.80
C CYS A 414 -24.92 -0.61 -5.15
N TRP A 415 -25.22 -1.80 -5.67
CA TRP A 415 -26.15 -2.74 -5.04
C TRP A 415 -25.70 -3.08 -3.62
N ALA A 416 -24.42 -3.41 -3.47
CA ALA A 416 -23.87 -3.83 -2.20
C ALA A 416 -23.97 -2.70 -1.15
N ALA A 417 -23.80 -1.43 -1.54
CA ALA A 417 -24.08 -0.30 -0.65
C ALA A 417 -25.52 -0.30 -0.12
N CYS A 418 -26.52 -0.37 -1.00
CA CYS A 418 -27.92 -0.37 -0.59
C CYS A 418 -28.27 -1.58 0.29
N ASP A 419 -27.79 -2.77 -0.05
CA ASP A 419 -27.99 -3.98 0.76
C ASP A 419 -27.37 -3.84 2.16
N ARG A 420 -26.14 -3.31 2.27
CA ARG A 420 -25.50 -3.11 3.58
C ARG A 420 -26.21 -2.04 4.40
N LEU A 421 -26.72 -0.97 3.79
CA LEU A 421 -27.52 0.04 4.49
C LEU A 421 -28.82 -0.55 5.04
N ALA A 422 -29.49 -1.44 4.31
CA ALA A 422 -30.67 -2.14 4.81
C ALA A 422 -30.36 -2.96 6.07
N LYS A 423 -29.23 -3.69 6.06
CA LYS A 423 -28.76 -4.51 7.19
C LYS A 423 -28.38 -3.65 8.40
N ILE A 424 -27.68 -2.53 8.19
CA ILE A 424 -27.33 -1.59 9.25
C ILE A 424 -28.60 -0.98 9.86
N ALA A 425 -29.55 -0.53 9.03
CA ALA A 425 -30.81 0.03 9.49
C ALA A 425 -31.59 -0.98 10.36
N ALA A 426 -31.63 -2.25 9.96
CA ALA A 426 -32.23 -3.31 10.77
C ALA A 426 -31.50 -3.50 12.10
N HIS A 427 -30.17 -3.46 12.11
CA HIS A 427 -29.36 -3.55 13.34
C HIS A 427 -29.63 -2.38 14.30
N LEU A 428 -29.76 -1.17 13.76
CA LEU A 428 -30.11 0.04 14.50
C LEU A 428 -31.60 0.12 14.87
N SER A 429 -32.39 -0.92 14.60
CA SER A 429 -33.83 -0.97 14.87
C SER A 429 -34.64 0.12 14.17
N LEU A 430 -34.31 0.42 12.91
CA LEU A 430 -34.99 1.40 12.04
C LEU A 430 -35.76 0.68 10.90
N PRO A 431 -36.92 0.06 11.17
CA PRO A 431 -37.60 -0.81 10.20
C PRO A 431 -38.02 -0.10 8.91
N ALA A 432 -38.46 1.16 8.99
CA ALA A 432 -38.82 1.93 7.81
C ALA A 432 -37.62 2.21 6.90
N ARG A 433 -36.45 2.48 7.48
CA ARG A 433 -35.20 2.69 6.72
C ARG A 433 -34.66 1.38 6.17
N ALA A 434 -34.78 0.27 6.91
CA ALA A 434 -34.40 -1.05 6.43
C ALA A 434 -35.19 -1.43 5.18
N LEU A 435 -36.52 -1.24 5.18
CA LEU A 435 -37.36 -1.47 4.01
C LEU A 435 -36.97 -0.56 2.84
N TYR A 436 -36.80 0.74 3.10
CA TYR A 436 -36.43 1.73 2.08
C TYR A 436 -35.15 1.38 1.31
N TRP A 437 -34.12 0.89 2.02
CA TRP A 437 -32.86 0.47 1.41
C TRP A 437 -32.96 -0.90 0.75
N GLN A 438 -33.75 -1.82 1.30
CA GLN A 438 -33.99 -3.12 0.69
C GLN A 438 -34.67 -2.96 -0.67
N GLU A 439 -35.70 -2.12 -0.80
CA GLU A 439 -36.39 -1.86 -2.08
C GLU A 439 -35.44 -1.32 -3.15
N ARG A 440 -34.47 -0.46 -2.76
CA ARG A 440 -33.42 0.04 -3.65
C ARG A 440 -32.44 -1.04 -4.07
N ALA A 441 -31.98 -1.85 -3.11
CA ALA A 441 -31.12 -2.99 -3.40
C ALA A 441 -31.82 -3.97 -4.36
N ASP A 442 -33.09 -4.27 -4.14
CA ASP A 442 -33.88 -5.16 -4.99
C ASP A 442 -34.02 -4.59 -6.41
N THR A 443 -34.24 -3.28 -6.54
CA THR A 443 -34.29 -2.58 -7.83
C THR A 443 -32.98 -2.75 -8.60
N ILE A 444 -31.84 -2.42 -7.98
CA ILE A 444 -30.52 -2.56 -8.64
C ILE A 444 -30.26 -4.03 -8.99
N LYS A 445 -30.60 -4.96 -8.09
CA LYS A 445 -30.44 -6.40 -8.31
C LYS A 445 -31.21 -6.88 -9.53
N GLN A 446 -32.48 -6.49 -9.68
CA GLN A 446 -33.27 -6.85 -10.86
C GLN A 446 -32.67 -6.27 -12.15
N THR A 447 -32.19 -5.02 -12.11
CA THR A 447 -31.53 -4.41 -13.26
C THR A 447 -30.28 -5.19 -13.68
N ILE A 448 -29.39 -5.53 -12.73
CA ILE A 448 -28.18 -6.33 -13.02
C ILE A 448 -28.57 -7.71 -13.59
N LEU A 449 -29.51 -8.42 -12.94
CA LEU A 449 -29.93 -9.74 -13.38
C LEU A 449 -30.53 -9.74 -14.80
N THR A 450 -31.10 -8.62 -15.24
CA THR A 450 -31.74 -8.48 -16.55
C THR A 450 -30.76 -8.00 -17.61
N ARG A 451 -29.98 -6.95 -17.32
CA ARG A 451 -29.15 -6.23 -18.31
C ARG A 451 -27.72 -6.70 -18.39
N ALA A 452 -27.20 -7.31 -17.32
CA ALA A 452 -25.83 -7.85 -17.33
C ALA A 452 -25.79 -9.33 -17.74
N TRP A 453 -26.94 -10.01 -17.87
CA TRP A 453 -26.98 -11.40 -18.33
C TRP A 453 -27.06 -11.44 -19.86
N SER A 454 -26.08 -12.07 -20.51
CA SER A 454 -26.10 -12.31 -21.95
C SER A 454 -26.63 -13.71 -22.24
N GLU A 455 -27.75 -13.79 -22.96
CA GLU A 455 -28.28 -15.06 -23.47
C GLU A 455 -27.37 -15.66 -24.56
N ASN A 456 -26.55 -14.84 -25.23
CA ASN A 456 -25.58 -15.31 -26.22
C ASN A 456 -24.41 -16.02 -25.55
N GLU A 457 -23.80 -15.37 -24.55
CA GLU A 457 -22.64 -15.90 -23.83
C GLU A 457 -23.02 -16.89 -22.71
N GLN A 458 -24.31 -16.98 -22.36
CA GLN A 458 -24.81 -17.75 -21.20
C GLN A 458 -24.05 -17.41 -19.91
N SER A 459 -23.78 -16.12 -19.71
CA SER A 459 -22.94 -15.59 -18.64
C SER A 459 -23.34 -14.17 -18.29
N PHE A 460 -23.00 -13.72 -17.08
CA PHE A 460 -22.89 -12.29 -16.83
C PHE A 460 -21.75 -11.70 -17.65
N VAL A 461 -21.91 -10.46 -18.10
CA VAL A 461 -20.97 -9.73 -18.97
C VAL A 461 -20.41 -8.50 -18.28
N HIS A 462 -19.26 -8.02 -18.77
CA HIS A 462 -18.49 -6.94 -18.15
C HIS A 462 -19.23 -5.58 -18.05
N ALA A 463 -20.15 -5.30 -18.98
CA ALA A 463 -20.99 -4.11 -19.02
C ALA A 463 -22.42 -4.46 -19.46
N PHE A 464 -23.39 -3.64 -19.05
CA PHE A 464 -24.79 -3.87 -19.40
C PHE A 464 -25.02 -3.84 -20.90
N ASP A 465 -25.85 -4.77 -21.38
CA ASP A 465 -26.31 -4.87 -22.77
C ASP A 465 -25.17 -5.05 -23.80
N GLU A 466 -23.98 -5.48 -23.35
CA GLU A 466 -22.81 -5.79 -24.18
C GLU A 466 -22.41 -7.27 -24.05
N ASP A 467 -21.44 -7.72 -24.85
CA ASP A 467 -20.82 -9.03 -24.70
C ASP A 467 -19.38 -8.86 -24.17
N GLY A 468 -18.81 -9.92 -23.61
CA GLY A 468 -17.42 -9.96 -23.15
C GLY A 468 -17.25 -10.13 -21.65
N PHE A 469 -16.08 -10.63 -21.28
CA PHE A 469 -15.76 -11.13 -19.94
C PHE A 469 -14.76 -10.25 -19.20
N ASP A 470 -14.97 -10.09 -17.90
CA ASP A 470 -14.04 -9.46 -16.97
C ASP A 470 -13.97 -10.29 -15.69
N ALA A 471 -12.77 -10.42 -15.12
CA ALA A 471 -12.57 -11.11 -13.85
C ALA A 471 -13.33 -10.45 -12.69
N SER A 472 -13.67 -9.16 -12.79
CA SER A 472 -14.46 -8.40 -11.82
C SER A 472 -15.84 -9.01 -11.56
N LEU A 473 -16.39 -9.78 -12.51
CA LEU A 473 -17.68 -10.44 -12.37
C LEU A 473 -17.71 -11.45 -11.21
N LEU A 474 -16.56 -12.02 -10.87
CA LEU A 474 -16.45 -12.98 -9.75
C LEU A 474 -16.66 -12.31 -8.39
N LEU A 475 -16.60 -10.98 -8.31
CA LEU A 475 -16.98 -10.24 -7.11
C LEU A 475 -18.43 -10.49 -6.71
N MET A 476 -19.32 -10.94 -7.62
CA MET A 476 -20.70 -11.27 -7.29
C MET A 476 -20.81 -12.30 -6.15
N GLY A 477 -19.94 -13.31 -6.14
CA GLY A 477 -19.87 -14.28 -5.04
C GLY A 477 -19.32 -13.62 -3.78
N GLU A 478 -18.27 -12.81 -3.94
CA GLU A 478 -17.53 -12.18 -2.84
C GLU A 478 -18.35 -11.15 -2.04
N VAL A 479 -19.33 -10.48 -2.67
CA VAL A 479 -20.25 -9.55 -2.01
C VAL A 479 -21.61 -10.18 -1.65
N ASN A 480 -21.78 -11.48 -1.88
CA ASN A 480 -23.02 -12.25 -1.68
C ASN A 480 -24.21 -11.71 -2.51
N PHE A 481 -23.96 -11.31 -3.75
CA PHE A 481 -25.00 -10.84 -4.68
C PHE A 481 -25.92 -11.96 -5.16
N ILE A 482 -25.28 -13.07 -5.52
CA ILE A 482 -25.91 -14.29 -6.03
C ILE A 482 -25.34 -15.48 -5.27
N ALA A 483 -26.13 -16.54 -5.11
CA ALA A 483 -25.68 -17.74 -4.42
C ALA A 483 -24.54 -18.41 -5.21
N ALA A 484 -23.57 -18.98 -4.51
CA ALA A 484 -22.41 -19.62 -5.14
C ALA A 484 -22.79 -20.86 -5.99
N ASP A 485 -23.95 -21.46 -5.71
CA ASP A 485 -24.52 -22.58 -6.43
C ASP A 485 -25.59 -22.17 -7.46
N ASP A 486 -25.85 -20.87 -7.67
CA ASP A 486 -26.76 -20.41 -8.72
C ASP A 486 -26.19 -20.81 -10.10
N PRO A 487 -26.98 -21.47 -10.96
CA PRO A 487 -26.52 -21.91 -12.28
C PRO A 487 -25.91 -20.80 -13.13
N ARG A 488 -26.42 -19.56 -13.02
CA ARG A 488 -25.90 -18.40 -13.78
C ARG A 488 -24.52 -17.97 -13.29
N PHE A 489 -24.28 -18.05 -11.99
CA PHE A 489 -22.96 -17.74 -11.42
C PHE A 489 -21.94 -18.80 -11.81
N ILE A 490 -22.30 -20.09 -11.74
CA ILE A 490 -21.43 -21.19 -12.18
C ILE A 490 -21.11 -21.06 -13.67
N ALA A 491 -22.11 -20.76 -14.51
CA ALA A 491 -21.90 -20.54 -15.94
C ALA A 491 -20.94 -19.38 -16.20
N THR A 492 -21.11 -18.26 -15.48
CA THR A 492 -20.21 -17.10 -15.55
C THR A 492 -18.78 -17.45 -15.12
N LEU A 493 -18.62 -18.18 -14.02
CA LEU A 493 -17.31 -18.62 -13.55
C LEU A 493 -16.59 -19.47 -14.61
N ASN A 494 -17.30 -20.44 -15.19
CA ASN A 494 -16.74 -21.30 -16.24
C ASN A 494 -16.36 -20.50 -17.50
N ALA A 495 -17.20 -19.54 -17.91
CA ALA A 495 -16.94 -18.69 -19.07
C ALA A 495 -15.72 -17.79 -18.86
N VAL A 496 -15.66 -17.11 -17.71
CA VAL A 496 -14.52 -16.27 -17.29
C VAL A 496 -13.24 -17.11 -17.19
N GLU A 497 -13.31 -18.30 -16.60
CA GLU A 497 -12.18 -19.22 -16.51
C GLU A 497 -11.67 -19.63 -17.90
N GLY A 498 -12.58 -20.04 -18.80
CA GLY A 498 -12.25 -20.44 -20.17
C GLY A 498 -11.61 -19.30 -20.98
N ALA A 499 -12.12 -18.08 -20.84
CA ALA A 499 -11.63 -16.92 -21.59
C ALA A 499 -10.30 -16.38 -21.04
N LEU A 500 -10.20 -16.18 -19.71
CA LEU A 500 -9.17 -15.34 -19.09
C LEU A 500 -8.07 -16.11 -18.36
N LYS A 501 -8.28 -17.36 -17.94
CA LYS A 501 -7.28 -18.12 -17.17
C LYS A 501 -6.11 -18.59 -18.04
N ARG A 502 -4.89 -18.44 -17.54
CA ARG A 502 -3.65 -18.99 -18.12
C ARG A 502 -2.82 -19.63 -17.01
N GLY A 503 -2.79 -20.96 -16.99
CA GLY A 503 -2.13 -21.71 -15.92
C GLY A 503 -2.75 -21.38 -14.54
N PRO A 504 -1.95 -21.00 -13.53
CA PRO A 504 -2.47 -20.59 -12.22
C PRO A 504 -2.94 -19.14 -12.14
N HIS A 505 -2.87 -18.37 -13.24
CA HIS A 505 -3.16 -16.93 -13.26
C HIS A 505 -4.37 -16.62 -14.15
N MET A 506 -4.93 -15.41 -14.02
CA MET A 506 -6.07 -14.94 -14.79
C MET A 506 -5.83 -13.49 -15.26
N PHE A 507 -6.14 -13.19 -16.53
CA PHE A 507 -6.17 -11.82 -17.03
C PHE A 507 -7.35 -11.04 -16.44
N ARG A 508 -7.22 -9.71 -16.30
CA ARG A 508 -8.34 -8.83 -15.92
C ARG A 508 -9.47 -8.92 -16.95
N TYR A 509 -9.09 -8.78 -18.21
CA TYR A 509 -9.91 -8.90 -19.41
C TYR A 509 -8.97 -9.22 -20.59
N VAL A 510 -9.52 -9.65 -21.72
CA VAL A 510 -8.80 -9.77 -23.01
C VAL A 510 -9.33 -8.71 -23.96
N THR A 511 -8.44 -8.10 -24.75
CA THR A 511 -8.78 -7.07 -25.74
C THR A 511 -9.12 -7.68 -27.08
#